data_AF-X1CHE8-F1
#
_entry.id   AF-X1CHE8-F1
#
_cell.length_a   1.000
_cell.length_b   1.000
_cell.length_c   1.000
_cell.angle_alpha   90.00
_cell.angle_beta   90.00
_cell.angle_gamma   90.00
#
_symmetry.space_group_name_H-M   'P 1'
#
loop_
_entity.id
_entity.type
_entity.pdbx_description
1 polymer ?
#
loop_
_entity_poly.entity_id
_entity_poly.type
_entity_poly.pdbx_seq_one_letter_code
_entity_poly.pdbx_strand_id
1 'polypeptide(L)'
;LVFEESSEELELLLGIKMNAKQIERVCHYYGDLLEQIEWREAYSDGIQLKLQFKQGEDIYVMLDGSMLLTREEKWKEIKLGRIFTSGSITQTSKDRGMITDTVYISHFGKAGEFWEKLSKEIPVSENLVFINDGAKWIWNYIDDHYPNSTQIL
;
A
#
# COMPACT_ATOMS: atom_id res chain seq x y z
N LEU A 1 12.15 -3.20 23.89
CA LEU A 1 12.64 -3.75 22.61
C LEU A 1 12.60 -2.66 21.53
N VAL A 2 11.57 -2.49 20.70
CA VAL A 2 11.64 -1.52 19.56
C VAL A 2 12.03 -0.08 19.96
N PHE A 3 11.42 0.50 21.00
CA PHE A 3 11.77 1.87 21.43
C PHE A 3 13.12 1.99 22.15
N GLU A 4 13.63 0.89 22.72
CA GLU A 4 14.97 0.86 23.32
C GLU A 4 16.03 0.78 22.22
N GLU A 5 15.80 -0.06 21.20
CA GLU A 5 16.65 -0.14 20.01
C GLU A 5 16.72 1.21 19.29
N SER A 6 15.58 1.89 19.09
CA SER A 6 15.57 3.24 18.49
C SER A 6 16.34 4.27 19.35
N SER A 7 16.31 4.13 20.67
CA SER A 7 17.08 5.00 21.57
C SER A 7 18.58 4.81 21.37
N GLU A 8 19.04 3.56 21.26
CA GLU A 8 20.44 3.22 21.02
C GLU A 8 20.90 3.71 19.64
N GLU A 9 20.09 3.51 18.60
CA GLU A 9 20.40 3.95 17.24
C GLU A 9 20.49 5.48 17.12
N LEU A 10 19.58 6.23 17.77
CA LEU A 10 19.61 7.69 17.76
C LEU A 10 20.84 8.27 18.46
N GLU A 11 21.30 7.65 19.55
CA GLU A 11 22.55 8.05 20.20
C GLU A 11 23.76 7.70 19.33
N LEU A 12 23.79 6.50 18.75
CA LEU A 12 24.91 6.02 17.93
C LEU A 12 25.10 6.82 16.64
N LEU A 13 24.02 7.09 15.91
CA LEU A 13 24.08 7.68 14.57
C LEU A 13 24.03 9.21 14.59
N LEU A 14 23.28 9.78 15.54
CA LEU A 14 22.99 11.22 15.57
C LEU A 14 23.50 11.92 16.85
N GLY A 15 24.00 11.17 17.84
CA GLY A 15 24.40 11.74 19.13
C GLY A 15 23.23 12.26 19.98
N ILE A 16 21.98 11.92 19.61
CA ILE A 16 20.78 12.39 20.29
C ILE A 16 20.47 11.46 21.46
N LYS A 17 20.60 11.97 22.69
CA LYS A 17 20.24 11.24 23.90
C LYS A 17 18.76 11.43 24.24
N MET A 18 17.99 10.36 24.08
CA MET A 18 16.56 10.35 24.37
C MET A 18 16.17 8.96 24.85
N ASN A 19 15.34 8.83 25.89
CA ASN A 19 14.95 7.51 26.37
C ASN A 19 13.78 6.90 25.56
N ALA A 20 13.63 5.58 25.66
CA ALA A 20 12.57 4.82 24.99
C ALA A 20 11.15 5.38 25.24
N LYS A 21 10.86 5.89 26.44
CA LYS A 21 9.55 6.49 26.77
C LYS A 21 9.30 7.81 26.06
N GLN A 22 10.33 8.61 25.79
CA GLN A 22 10.20 9.83 25.00
C GLN A 22 9.90 9.48 23.54
N ILE A 23 10.60 8.50 22.98
CA ILE A 23 10.37 8.01 21.61
C ILE A 23 8.94 7.48 21.47
N GLU A 24 8.51 6.60 22.38
CA GLU A 24 7.15 6.05 22.40
C GLU A 24 6.09 7.17 22.39
N ARG A 25 6.25 8.20 23.22
CA ARG A 25 5.31 9.34 23.26
C ARG A 25 5.27 10.12 21.96
N VAL A 26 6.41 10.33 21.30
CA VAL A 26 6.47 11.03 20.02
C VAL A 26 5.78 10.19 18.94
N CYS A 27 6.03 8.89 18.90
CA CYS A 27 5.37 7.98 17.97
C CYS A 27 3.85 7.98 18.17
N HIS A 28 3.36 7.86 19.41
CA HIS A 28 1.92 7.93 19.69
C HIS A 28 1.33 9.28 19.35
N TYR A 29 2.01 10.40 19.69
CA TYR A 29 1.53 11.73 19.35
C TYR A 29 1.29 11.90 17.84
N TYR A 30 2.24 11.50 16.99
CA TYR A 30 2.04 11.56 15.54
C TYR A 30 1.04 10.52 15.05
N GLY A 31 0.98 9.33 15.65
CA GLY A 31 -0.05 8.34 15.38
C GLY A 31 -1.46 8.90 15.59
N ASP A 32 -1.71 9.49 16.75
CA ASP A 32 -2.99 10.09 17.12
C ASP A 32 -3.36 11.26 16.19
N LEU A 33 -2.37 12.05 15.75
CA LEU A 33 -2.59 13.10 14.77
C LEU A 33 -2.99 12.52 13.41
N LEU A 34 -2.31 11.47 12.94
CA LEU A 34 -2.62 10.79 11.68
C LEU A 34 -3.99 10.10 11.71
N GLU A 35 -4.45 9.64 12.88
CA GLU A 35 -5.80 9.08 13.06
C GLU A 35 -6.91 10.14 12.95
N GLN A 36 -6.63 11.37 13.37
CA GLN A 36 -7.55 12.51 13.23
C GLN A 36 -7.64 13.04 11.80
N ILE A 37 -6.72 12.64 10.93
CA ILE A 37 -6.77 13.01 9.52
C ILE A 37 -7.93 12.25 8.88
N GLU A 38 -8.95 13.00 8.47
CA GLU A 38 -9.91 12.57 7.45
C GLU A 38 -9.13 12.34 6.16
N TRP A 39 -8.57 11.15 5.97
CA TRP A 39 -7.74 10.87 4.79
C TRP A 39 -8.48 11.17 3.48
N ARG A 40 -9.82 11.04 3.49
CA ARG A 40 -10.72 11.44 2.40
C ARG A 40 -10.67 12.93 2.04
N GLU A 41 -10.44 13.79 3.02
CA GLU A 41 -10.40 15.26 2.87
C GLU A 41 -8.96 15.80 2.84
N ALA A 42 -8.02 15.09 3.46
CA ALA A 42 -6.59 15.35 3.34
C ALA A 42 -6.02 14.94 1.97
N TYR A 43 -6.81 14.25 1.15
CA TYR A 43 -6.63 14.15 -0.30
C TYR A 43 -6.73 15.55 -0.94
N SER A 44 -5.68 16.35 -0.79
CA SER A 44 -5.44 17.48 -1.68
C SER A 44 -4.79 16.97 -2.97
N ASP A 45 -5.09 17.63 -4.09
CA ASP A 45 -4.44 17.35 -5.39
C ASP A 45 -2.90 17.42 -5.34
N GLY A 46 -2.31 17.99 -4.28
CA GLY A 46 -0.86 18.07 -4.06
C GLY A 46 -0.20 16.85 -3.39
N ILE A 47 -0.98 15.95 -2.76
CA ILE A 47 -0.47 14.72 -2.11
C ILE A 47 -0.78 13.48 -2.96
N GLN A 48 -1.73 13.57 -3.87
CA GLN A 48 -2.02 12.48 -4.78
C GLN A 48 -0.89 12.40 -5.82
N LEU A 49 0.00 11.42 -5.64
CA LEU A 49 0.71 10.82 -6.77
C LEU A 49 -0.36 10.18 -7.68
N LYS A 50 -1.12 10.99 -8.42
CA LYS A 50 -2.02 10.49 -9.46
C LYS A 50 -1.10 9.85 -10.49
N LEU A 51 -1.13 8.53 -10.55
CA LEU A 51 -0.54 7.81 -11.67
C LEU A 51 -1.07 8.45 -12.95
N GLN A 52 -0.16 8.97 -13.77
CA GLN A 52 -0.55 9.57 -15.02
C GLN A 52 -0.86 8.46 -16.01
N PHE A 53 -2.15 8.28 -16.27
CA PHE A 53 -2.59 7.25 -17.19
C PHE A 53 -2.61 7.75 -18.64
N LYS A 54 -2.05 6.97 -19.55
CA LYS A 54 -2.16 7.17 -21.00
C LYS A 54 -3.12 6.14 -21.57
N GLN A 55 -4.00 6.61 -22.47
CA GLN A 55 -4.94 5.72 -23.14
C GLN A 55 -4.18 4.62 -23.91
N GLY A 56 -4.60 3.37 -23.70
CA GLY A 56 -4.02 2.20 -24.37
C GLY A 56 -2.77 1.61 -23.69
N GLU A 57 -2.30 2.16 -22.56
CA GLU A 57 -1.23 1.53 -21.79
C GLU A 57 -1.77 0.43 -20.86
N ASP A 58 -0.92 -0.56 -20.55
CA ASP A 58 -1.24 -1.58 -19.57
C ASP A 58 -1.18 -1.02 -18.17
N ILE A 59 -2.18 -1.35 -17.37
CA ILE A 59 -2.31 -0.91 -15.99
C ILE A 59 -2.29 -2.15 -15.12
N TYR A 60 -1.26 -2.23 -14.28
CA TYR A 60 -1.00 -3.37 -13.42
C TYR A 60 -1.56 -3.10 -12.04
N VAL A 61 -2.32 -4.05 -11.52
CA VAL A 61 -2.86 -4.05 -10.16
C VAL A 61 -2.34 -5.30 -9.45
N MET A 62 -1.35 -5.11 -8.57
CA MET A 62 -0.83 -6.19 -7.73
C MET A 62 -1.60 -6.23 -6.41
N LEU A 63 -1.91 -7.44 -5.96
CA LEU A 63 -2.68 -7.68 -4.74
C LEU A 63 -2.00 -8.73 -3.88
N ASP A 64 -1.92 -8.47 -2.59
CA ASP A 64 -1.39 -9.41 -1.61
C ASP A 64 -2.05 -9.23 -0.24
N GLY A 65 -1.97 -10.28 0.59
CA GLY A 65 -2.43 -10.32 1.96
C GLY A 65 -1.30 -10.75 2.90
N SER A 66 -1.16 -10.07 4.04
CA SER A 66 -0.18 -10.47 5.06
C SER A 66 -0.83 -10.62 6.43
N MET A 67 -0.44 -11.65 7.17
CA MET A 67 -0.96 -11.91 8.50
C MET A 67 -0.18 -11.14 9.56
N LEU A 68 -0.87 -10.31 10.32
CA LEU A 68 -0.35 -9.57 11.47
C LEU A 68 -0.95 -10.15 12.76
N LEU A 69 -0.10 -10.46 13.73
CA LEU A 69 -0.53 -10.90 15.05
C LEU A 69 -0.90 -9.66 15.89
N THR A 70 -2.17 -9.51 16.20
CA THR A 70 -2.68 -8.47 17.11
C THR A 70 -2.80 -8.98 18.54
N ARG A 71 -2.80 -8.06 19.51
CA ARG A 71 -2.91 -8.38 20.94
C ARG A 71 -4.28 -8.95 21.31
N GLU A 72 -5.35 -8.37 20.78
CA GLU A 72 -6.72 -8.70 21.16
C GLU A 72 -7.38 -9.69 20.19
N GLU A 73 -7.24 -9.46 18.89
CA GLU A 73 -7.99 -10.18 17.86
C GLU A 73 -7.16 -11.28 17.18
N LYS A 74 -6.00 -11.62 17.75
CA LYS A 74 -5.04 -12.60 17.21
C LYS A 74 -4.62 -12.25 15.78
N TRP A 75 -4.43 -13.26 14.94
CA TRP A 75 -4.02 -13.12 13.55
C TRP A 75 -5.11 -12.44 12.72
N LYS A 76 -4.77 -11.27 12.18
CA LYS A 76 -5.60 -10.54 11.22
C LYS A 76 -4.81 -10.29 9.95
N GLU A 77 -5.50 -10.32 8.83
CA GLU A 77 -4.90 -10.09 7.52
C GLU A 77 -4.97 -8.61 7.14
N ILE A 78 -3.82 -7.99 6.91
CA ILE A 78 -3.73 -6.72 6.18
C ILE A 78 -3.76 -7.00 4.68
N LYS A 79 -4.51 -6.19 3.93
CA LYS A 79 -4.61 -6.27 2.47
C LYS A 79 -3.82 -5.12 1.86
N LEU A 80 -3.08 -5.42 0.81
CA LEU A 80 -2.29 -4.44 0.08
C LEU A 80 -2.60 -4.55 -1.41
N GLY A 81 -2.93 -3.39 -1.99
CA GLY A 81 -3.03 -3.19 -3.42
C GLY A 81 -1.93 -2.24 -3.87
N ARG A 82 -1.36 -2.52 -5.03
CA ARG A 82 -0.38 -1.66 -5.68
C ARG A 82 -0.79 -1.46 -7.14
N ILE A 83 -0.87 -0.21 -7.57
CA ILE A 83 -1.19 0.16 -8.94
C ILE A 83 0.03 0.83 -9.58
N PHE A 84 0.31 0.51 -10.85
CA PHE A 84 1.30 1.19 -11.68
C PHE A 84 1.01 0.94 -13.16
N THR A 85 1.65 1.72 -14.05
CA THR A 85 1.46 1.59 -15.51
C THR A 85 2.69 0.98 -16.16
N SER A 86 2.55 0.42 -17.36
CA SER A 86 3.70 -0.06 -18.14
C SER A 86 4.72 1.07 -18.40
N GLY A 87 4.27 2.31 -18.54
CA GLY A 87 5.12 3.49 -18.69
C GLY A 87 6.00 3.80 -17.47
N SER A 88 5.62 3.33 -16.27
CA SER A 88 6.40 3.50 -15.04
C SER A 88 7.55 2.48 -14.90
N ILE A 89 7.59 1.46 -15.76
CA ILE A 89 8.62 0.41 -15.73
C ILE A 89 9.86 0.89 -16.47
N THR A 90 10.99 0.99 -15.76
CA THR A 90 12.28 1.40 -16.31
C THR A 90 13.33 0.32 -16.08
N GLN A 91 14.18 0.05 -17.06
CA GLN A 91 15.36 -0.79 -16.86
C GLN A 91 16.49 -0.01 -16.20
N THR A 92 16.97 -0.50 -15.06
CA THR A 92 18.13 0.05 -14.34
C THR A 92 19.43 -0.67 -14.71
N SER A 93 19.31 -1.91 -15.19
CA SER A 93 20.40 -2.71 -15.76
C SER A 93 19.81 -3.82 -16.64
N LYS A 94 20.68 -4.58 -17.32
CA LYS A 94 20.29 -5.68 -18.22
C LYS A 94 19.29 -6.68 -17.61
N ASP A 95 19.42 -6.95 -16.30
CA ASP A 95 18.63 -7.96 -15.60
C ASP A 95 17.76 -7.36 -14.47
N ARG A 96 17.62 -6.02 -14.42
CA ARG A 96 16.88 -5.35 -13.34
C ARG A 96 15.97 -4.24 -13.85
N GLY A 97 14.66 -4.45 -13.69
CA GLY A 97 13.64 -3.42 -13.82
C GLY A 97 13.40 -2.71 -12.49
N MET A 98 12.85 -1.49 -12.57
CA MET A 98 12.34 -0.70 -11.46
C MET A 98 11.02 -0.06 -11.87
N ILE A 99 10.08 0.02 -10.94
CA ILE A 99 8.83 0.76 -11.14
C ILE A 99 9.00 2.11 -10.44
N THR A 100 8.93 3.18 -11.21
CA THR A 100 9.24 4.55 -10.78
C THR A 100 8.06 5.22 -10.09
N ASP A 101 6.87 5.09 -10.65
CA ASP A 101 5.62 5.65 -10.12
C ASP A 101 4.66 4.54 -9.73
N THR A 102 4.07 4.64 -8.55
CA THR A 102 3.12 3.65 -8.04
C THR A 102 2.24 4.23 -6.95
N VAL A 103 1.02 3.71 -6.85
CA VAL A 103 0.07 4.03 -5.78
C VAL A 103 -0.15 2.78 -4.96
N TYR A 104 -0.08 2.92 -3.63
CA TYR A 104 -0.35 1.85 -2.69
C TYR A 104 -1.64 2.13 -1.92
N ILE A 105 -2.48 1.11 -1.81
CA ILE A 105 -3.70 1.13 -1.03
C ILE A 105 -3.58 -0.01 -0.03
N SER A 106 -3.66 0.30 1.26
CA SER A 106 -3.69 -0.73 2.30
C SER A 106 -4.97 -0.64 3.12
N HIS A 107 -5.41 -1.78 3.62
CA HIS A 107 -6.51 -1.82 4.57
C HIS A 107 -6.35 -2.97 5.55
N PHE A 108 -6.37 -2.63 6.83
CA PHE A 108 -6.37 -3.60 7.91
C PHE A 108 -7.81 -3.88 8.35
N GLY A 109 -8.42 -4.89 7.74
CA GLY A 109 -9.83 -5.18 7.94
C GLY A 109 -10.42 -6.10 6.87
N LYS A 110 -11.70 -5.88 6.57
CA LYS A 110 -12.48 -6.75 5.67
C LYS A 110 -12.10 -6.49 4.20
N ALA A 111 -12.21 -7.54 3.38
CA ALA A 111 -11.92 -7.44 1.95
C ALA A 111 -12.83 -6.43 1.22
N GLY A 112 -14.10 -6.33 1.61
CA GLY A 112 -15.04 -5.37 0.99
C GLY A 112 -14.59 -3.92 1.16
N GLU A 113 -14.23 -3.52 2.38
CA GLU A 113 -13.74 -2.17 2.68
C GLU A 113 -12.40 -1.86 1.99
N PHE A 114 -11.56 -2.88 1.79
CA PHE A 114 -10.36 -2.76 0.98
C PHE A 114 -10.70 -2.47 -0.49
N TRP A 115 -11.61 -3.26 -1.08
CA TRP A 115 -12.04 -3.10 -2.46
C TRP A 115 -12.76 -1.77 -2.72
N GLU A 116 -13.56 -1.28 -1.78
CA GLU A 116 -14.18 0.06 -1.85
C GLU A 116 -13.17 1.20 -1.95
N LYS A 117 -11.97 1.01 -1.39
CA LYS A 117 -10.87 1.98 -1.51
C LYS A 117 -10.10 1.77 -2.80
N LEU A 118 -9.68 0.53 -3.06
CA LEU A 118 -8.82 0.20 -4.20
C LEU A 118 -9.49 0.49 -5.54
N SER A 119 -10.77 0.13 -5.71
CA SER A 119 -11.51 0.30 -6.96
C SER A 119 -11.62 1.77 -7.41
N LYS A 120 -11.55 2.74 -6.48
CA LYS A 120 -11.57 4.17 -6.79
C LYS A 120 -10.26 4.65 -7.41
N GLU A 121 -9.16 3.96 -7.13
CA GLU A 121 -7.84 4.27 -7.66
C GLU A 121 -7.53 3.50 -8.96
N ILE A 122 -8.34 2.46 -9.28
CA ILE A 122 -8.24 1.74 -10.55
C ILE A 122 -8.94 2.58 -11.63
N PRO A 123 -8.22 3.08 -12.64
CA PRO A 123 -8.83 3.84 -13.72
C PRO A 123 -9.65 2.92 -14.64
N VAL A 124 -10.61 3.52 -15.34
CA VAL A 124 -11.36 2.82 -16.38
C VAL A 124 -10.43 2.57 -17.57
N SER A 125 -10.08 1.30 -17.80
CA SER A 125 -9.19 0.87 -18.88
C SER A 125 -9.59 -0.51 -19.39
N GLU A 126 -9.36 -0.76 -20.68
CA GLU A 126 -9.52 -2.08 -21.30
C GLU A 126 -8.28 -2.98 -21.06
N ASN A 127 -7.14 -2.37 -20.68
CA ASN A 127 -5.86 -3.06 -20.52
C ASN A 127 -5.49 -3.21 -19.03
N LEU A 128 -6.39 -3.82 -18.25
CA LEU A 128 -6.14 -4.12 -16.84
C LEU A 128 -5.47 -5.48 -16.70
N VAL A 129 -4.37 -5.52 -15.93
CA VAL A 129 -3.64 -6.74 -15.59
C VAL A 129 -3.55 -6.87 -14.07
N PHE A 130 -4.25 -7.86 -13.51
CA PHE A 130 -4.18 -8.18 -12.10
C PHE A 130 -3.11 -9.24 -11.85
N ILE A 131 -2.25 -9.02 -10.86
CA ILE A 131 -1.19 -9.94 -10.44
C ILE A 131 -1.41 -10.27 -8.96
N ASN A 132 -1.63 -11.54 -8.63
CA ASN A 132 -1.96 -11.93 -7.26
C ASN A 132 -1.66 -13.41 -6.99
N ASP A 133 -1.73 -13.81 -5.71
CA ASP A 133 -1.35 -15.13 -5.21
C ASP A 133 -2.39 -16.25 -5.41
N GLY A 134 -3.53 -15.99 -6.06
CA GLY A 134 -4.59 -16.99 -6.21
C GLY A 134 -5.63 -17.00 -5.09
N ALA A 135 -5.57 -16.08 -4.12
CA ALA A 135 -6.53 -16.06 -3.03
C ALA A 135 -7.97 -15.88 -3.56
N LYS A 136 -8.90 -16.74 -3.10
CA LYS A 136 -10.29 -16.76 -3.58
C LYS A 136 -11.00 -15.42 -3.45
N TRP A 137 -10.71 -14.66 -2.39
CA TRP A 137 -11.34 -13.35 -2.18
C TRP A 137 -10.86 -12.31 -3.21
N ILE A 138 -9.67 -12.50 -3.78
CA ILE A 138 -9.12 -11.67 -4.85
C ILE A 138 -9.76 -12.08 -6.18
N TRP A 139 -9.64 -13.36 -6.53
CA TRP A 139 -10.12 -13.90 -7.82
C TRP A 139 -11.61 -13.68 -8.03
N ASN A 140 -12.44 -14.06 -7.05
CA ASN A 140 -13.88 -13.88 -7.17
C ASN A 140 -14.25 -12.42 -7.40
N TYR A 141 -13.56 -11.48 -6.75
CA TYR A 141 -13.85 -10.06 -6.92
C TYR A 141 -13.47 -9.57 -8.32
N ILE A 142 -12.30 -9.99 -8.83
CA ILE A 142 -11.84 -9.63 -10.17
C ILE A 142 -12.77 -10.21 -11.24
N ASP A 143 -13.16 -11.47 -11.11
CA ASP A 143 -14.08 -12.13 -12.04
C ASP A 143 -15.44 -11.41 -12.10
N ASP A 144 -15.95 -10.98 -10.94
CA ASP A 144 -17.26 -10.30 -10.86
C ASP A 144 -17.22 -8.85 -11.38
N HIS A 145 -16.11 -8.11 -11.17
CA HIS A 145 -16.06 -6.66 -11.41
C HIS A 145 -15.20 -6.24 -12.62
N TYR A 146 -14.22 -7.06 -12.98
CA TYR A 146 -13.27 -6.81 -14.08
C TYR A 146 -13.13 -8.03 -15.00
N PRO A 147 -14.24 -8.55 -15.57
CA PRO A 147 -14.26 -9.82 -16.30
C PRO A 147 -13.42 -9.84 -17.59
N ASN A 148 -13.09 -8.67 -18.14
CA ASN A 148 -12.28 -8.52 -19.35
C ASN A 148 -10.78 -8.29 -19.03
N SER A 149 -10.40 -8.28 -17.75
CA SER A 149 -9.01 -8.09 -17.34
C SER A 149 -8.18 -9.37 -17.51
N THR A 150 -6.87 -9.22 -17.60
CA THR A 150 -5.94 -10.34 -17.55
C THR A 150 -5.58 -10.63 -16.10
N GLN A 151 -5.68 -11.89 -15.66
CA GLN A 151 -5.21 -12.32 -14.34
C GLN A 151 -3.95 -13.18 -14.48
N ILE A 152 -2.93 -12.86 -13.69
CA ILE A 152 -1.65 -13.57 -13.63
C ILE A 152 -1.40 -14.02 -12.18
N LEU A 153 -1.01 -15.29 -12.03
CA LEU A 153 -0.55 -15.90 -10.79
C LEU A 153 0.96 -15.69 -10.61
#